data_AF-A0A2E5PDK2-F1
#
_entry.id   AF-A0A2E5PDK2-F1
#
_cell.length_a   1.000
_cell.length_b   1.000
_cell.length_c   1.000
_cell.angle_alpha   90.00
_cell.angle_beta   90.00
_cell.angle_gamma   90.00
#
_symmetry.space_group_name_H-M   'P 1'
#
loop_
_entity.id
_entity.type
_entity.pdbx_description
1 polymer ?
#
loop_
_entity_poly.entity_id
_entity_poly.type
_entity_poly.pdbx_seq_one_letter_code
_entity_poly.pdbx_strand_id
1 'polypeptide(L)'
;AIGDDRSLNLPSISLTVKEMIEGLKRVAGNRPLGEIVSVPDPSIQAICDGWPGREEAPRAHTLGLPADENLDSIIRAYIEDYADV
;
A
#
# COMPACT_ATOMS: atom_id res chain seq x y z
N ALA A 1 18.67 20.58 -0.39
CA ALA A 1 17.44 19.95 -0.91
C ALA A 1 16.34 19.88 0.16
N ILE A 2 16.56 19.25 1.32
CA ILE A 2 15.48 19.01 2.31
C ILE A 2 15.32 20.13 3.37
N GLY A 3 16.38 20.91 3.66
CA GLY A 3 16.31 22.03 4.62
C GLY A 3 16.38 21.59 6.08
N ASP A 4 16.02 22.50 6.99
CA ASP A 4 16.06 22.26 8.44
C ASP A 4 14.88 21.41 8.94
N ASP A 5 13.73 21.51 8.28
CA ASP A 5 12.61 20.60 8.50
C ASP A 5 12.82 19.30 7.71
N ARG A 6 13.20 18.25 8.43
CA ARG A 6 13.50 16.92 7.90
C ARG A 6 12.31 15.97 7.93
N SER A 7 11.13 16.43 8.33
CA SER A 7 9.90 15.64 8.29
C SER A 7 9.16 15.90 6.98
N LEU A 8 8.77 14.85 6.28
CA LEU A 8 7.87 14.95 5.13
C LEU A 8 7.08 13.65 4.96
N ASN A 9 5.85 13.78 4.47
CA ASN A 9 5.09 12.64 3.96
C ASN A 9 5.74 12.14 2.67
N LEU A 10 5.78 10.83 2.49
CA LEU A 10 6.20 10.21 1.24
C LEU A 10 5.01 10.06 0.29
N PRO A 11 5.24 10.09 -1.03
CA PRO A 11 4.22 9.79 -2.01
C PRO A 11 3.68 8.37 -1.78
N SER A 12 2.36 8.22 -1.77
CA SER A 12 1.70 6.95 -1.49
C SER A 12 0.43 6.80 -2.31
N ILE A 13 -0.12 5.58 -2.32
CA ILE A 13 -1.43 5.27 -2.90
C ILE A 13 -2.41 4.92 -1.78
N SER A 14 -3.63 5.44 -1.87
CA SER A 14 -4.72 5.11 -0.94
C SER A 14 -5.60 4.02 -1.55
N LEU A 15 -5.78 2.92 -0.83
CA LEU A 15 -6.54 1.76 -1.29
C LEU A 15 -7.43 1.23 -0.17
N THR A 16 -8.58 0.70 -0.56
CA THR A 16 -9.44 -0.11 0.29
C THR A 16 -8.94 -1.56 0.33
N VAL A 17 -9.29 -2.30 1.38
CA VAL A 17 -9.03 -3.75 1.46
C VAL A 17 -9.63 -4.50 0.27
N LYS A 18 -10.78 -4.04 -0.25
CA LYS A 18 -11.40 -4.63 -1.45
C LYS A 18 -10.49 -4.50 -2.67
N GLU A 19 -9.97 -3.30 -2.92
CA GLU A 19 -9.03 -3.07 -4.05
C GLU A 19 -7.74 -3.88 -3.88
N MET A 20 -7.27 -4.06 -2.63
CA MET A 20 -6.14 -4.93 -2.31
C MET A 20 -6.37 -6.38 -2.74
N ILE A 21 -7.54 -6.94 -2.38
CA ILE A 21 -7.92 -8.31 -2.74
C ILE A 21 -8.07 -8.45 -4.26
N GLU A 22 -8.66 -7.46 -4.92
CA GLU A 22 -8.82 -7.46 -6.38
C GLU A 22 -7.47 -7.38 -7.11
N GLY A 23 -6.53 -6.56 -6.63
CA GLY A 23 -5.16 -6.49 -7.16
C GLY A 23 -4.42 -7.81 -7.02
N LEU A 24 -4.50 -8.46 -5.85
CA LEU A 24 -3.91 -9.79 -5.66
C LEU A 24 -4.46 -10.80 -6.67
N LYS A 25 -5.77 -10.83 -6.88
CA LYS A 25 -6.40 -11.75 -7.85
C LYS A 25 -5.96 -11.49 -9.28
N ARG A 26 -5.71 -10.23 -9.67
CA ARG A 26 -5.18 -9.89 -11.01
C ARG A 26 -3.75 -10.37 -11.21
N VAL A 27 -2.91 -10.31 -10.16
CA VAL A 27 -1.47 -10.55 -10.26
C VAL A 27 -1.06 -12.00 -9.93
N ALA A 28 -1.83 -12.71 -9.10
CA ALA A 28 -1.46 -14.03 -8.59
C ALA A 28 -1.14 -15.07 -9.67
N GLY A 29 -1.74 -14.95 -10.87
CA GLY A 29 -1.61 -15.92 -11.94
C GLY A 29 -2.23 -17.26 -11.54
N ASN A 30 -1.47 -18.35 -11.65
CA ASN A 30 -1.90 -19.70 -11.28
C ASN A 30 -1.56 -20.10 -9.83
N ARG A 31 -1.06 -19.15 -9.03
CA ARG A 31 -0.67 -19.43 -7.64
C ARG A 31 -1.91 -19.77 -6.80
N PRO A 32 -1.86 -20.81 -5.94
CA PRO A 32 -2.97 -21.11 -5.06
C PRO A 32 -3.14 -19.98 -4.05
N LEU A 33 -4.35 -19.41 -3.98
CA LEU A 33 -4.69 -18.40 -2.99
C LEU A 33 -5.42 -19.03 -1.81
N GLY A 34 -5.10 -18.56 -0.60
CA GLY A 34 -5.82 -18.92 0.60
C GLY A 34 -7.18 -18.23 0.70
N GLU A 35 -8.02 -18.72 1.62
CA GLU A 35 -9.29 -18.08 1.94
C GLU A 35 -9.06 -16.78 2.73
N ILE A 36 -9.75 -15.71 2.34
CA ILE A 36 -9.77 -14.44 3.07
C ILE A 36 -11.12 -14.35 3.78
N VAL A 37 -11.08 -14.44 5.12
CA VAL A 37 -12.28 -14.35 5.96
C VAL A 37 -12.33 -12.97 6.62
N SER A 38 -13.46 -12.28 6.46
CA SER A 38 -13.69 -11.01 7.15
C SER A 38 -14.17 -11.27 8.57
N VAL A 39 -13.31 -10.99 9.55
CA VAL A 39 -13.62 -11.10 10.99
C VAL A 39 -13.33 -9.74 11.63
N PRO A 40 -14.33 -8.84 11.74
CA PRO A 40 -14.12 -7.52 12.31
C PRO A 40 -13.72 -7.59 13.80
N ASP A 41 -12.64 -6.90 14.14
CA ASP A 41 -12.21 -6.68 15.52
C ASP A 41 -12.43 -5.19 15.86
N PRO A 42 -13.31 -4.86 16.84
CA PRO A 42 -13.62 -3.47 17.18
C PRO A 42 -12.41 -2.67 17.68
N SER A 43 -11.45 -3.34 18.32
CA SER A 43 -10.25 -2.69 18.87
C SER A 43 -9.26 -2.34 17.76
N ILE A 44 -9.09 -3.24 16.78
CA ILE A 44 -8.29 -2.98 15.57
C ILE A 44 -8.95 -1.89 14.72
N GLN A 45 -10.26 -1.97 14.52
CA GLN A 45 -11.00 -0.97 13.76
C GLN A 45 -10.84 0.43 14.36
N ALA A 46 -10.94 0.57 15.69
CA ALA A 46 -10.74 1.86 16.35
C ALA A 46 -9.32 2.46 16.14
N ILE A 47 -8.29 1.60 16.03
CA ILE A 47 -6.92 2.04 15.70
C ILE A 47 -6.86 2.52 14.24
N CYS A 48 -7.39 1.71 13.31
CA CYS A 48 -7.37 2.04 11.88
C CYS A 48 -8.22 3.28 11.54
N ASP A 49 -9.34 3.49 12.23
CA ASP A 49 -10.18 4.68 12.07
C ASP A 49 -9.47 5.97 12.51
N GLY A 50 -8.44 5.84 13.37
CA GLY A 50 -7.57 6.95 13.76
C GLY A 50 -6.46 7.26 12.77
N TRP A 51 -6.26 6.43 11.74
CA TRP A 51 -5.24 6.66 10.71
C TRP A 51 -5.78 7.53 9.58
N PRO A 52 -4.91 8.32 8.93
CA PRO A 52 -5.31 9.10 7.77
C PRO A 52 -5.62 8.19 6.58
N GLY A 53 -6.84 8.31 6.02
CA GLY A 53 -7.27 7.50 4.89
C GLY A 53 -6.68 7.91 3.54
N ARG A 54 -6.28 9.19 3.40
CA ARG A 54 -5.56 9.73 2.25
C ARG A 54 -4.59 10.79 2.72
N GLU A 55 -3.38 10.71 2.19
CA GLU A 55 -2.29 11.64 2.49
C GLU A 55 -1.80 12.32 1.21
N GLU A 56 -1.34 13.56 1.36
CA GLU A 56 -0.68 14.31 0.28
C GLU A 56 0.81 14.49 0.60
N ALA A 57 1.65 14.51 -0.45
CA ALA A 57 3.10 14.59 -0.32
C ALA A 57 3.73 15.70 -1.20
N PRO A 58 3.23 16.96 -1.18
CA PRO A 58 3.68 18.00 -2.11
C PRO A 58 5.19 18.31 -2.02
N ARG A 59 5.76 18.24 -0.82
CA ARG A 59 7.22 18.41 -0.61
C ARG A 59 8.01 17.27 -1.23
N ALA A 60 7.58 16.03 -1.06
CA ALA A 60 8.23 14.87 -1.67
C ALA A 60 8.17 14.93 -3.20
N HIS A 61 7.03 15.32 -3.76
CA HIS A 61 6.89 15.51 -5.21
C HIS A 61 7.82 16.61 -5.74
N THR A 62 7.97 17.71 -5.00
CA THR A 62 8.93 18.78 -5.35
C THR A 62 10.38 18.29 -5.33
N LEU A 63 10.69 17.32 -4.48
CA LEU A 63 12.00 16.67 -4.40
C LEU A 63 12.20 15.55 -5.45
N GLY A 64 11.18 15.25 -6.26
CA GLY A 64 11.23 14.19 -7.27
C GLY A 64 11.22 12.77 -6.68
N LEU A 65 10.72 12.59 -5.45
CA LEU A 65 10.58 11.25 -4.88
C LEU A 65 9.49 10.47 -5.64
N PRO A 66 9.75 9.19 -5.99
CA PRO A 66 8.80 8.39 -6.74
C PRO A 66 7.64 7.92 -5.85
N ALA A 67 6.54 7.54 -6.51
CA ALA A 67 5.45 6.75 -5.94
C ALA A 67 5.34 5.46 -6.74
N ASP A 68 4.83 4.41 -6.12
CA ASP A 68 4.37 3.23 -6.86
C ASP A 68 3.28 3.62 -7.86
N GLU A 69 3.34 3.04 -9.06
CA GLU A 69 2.37 3.35 -10.12
C GLU A 69 0.97 2.84 -9.76
N ASN A 70 0.89 1.64 -9.19
CA ASN A 70 -0.36 1.01 -8.80
C ASN A 70 -0.09 -0.17 -7.84
N LEU A 71 -1.16 -0.69 -7.26
CA LEU A 71 -1.06 -1.87 -6.39
C LEU A 71 -0.47 -3.09 -7.11
N ASP A 72 -0.76 -3.29 -8.39
CA ASP A 72 -0.34 -4.49 -9.12
C ASP A 72 1.19 -4.53 -9.26
N SER A 73 1.87 -3.38 -9.39
CA SER A 73 3.34 -3.33 -9.38
C SER A 73 3.93 -3.71 -8.02
N ILE A 74 3.32 -3.25 -6.93
CA ILE A 74 3.74 -3.59 -5.56
C ILE A 74 3.63 -5.10 -5.32
N ILE A 75 2.52 -5.71 -5.73
CA ILE A 75 2.30 -7.16 -5.55
C ILE A 75 3.30 -7.96 -6.39
N ARG A 76 3.58 -7.55 -7.63
CA ARG A 76 4.59 -8.21 -8.48
C ARG A 76 5.99 -8.15 -7.86
N ALA A 77 6.40 -6.98 -7.37
CA ALA A 77 7.69 -6.81 -6.72
C ALA A 77 7.83 -7.73 -5.49
N TYR A 78 6.79 -7.81 -4.65
CA TYR A 78 6.80 -8.72 -3.50
C TYR A 78 6.94 -10.19 -3.92
N ILE A 79 6.25 -10.60 -4.99
CA ILE A 79 6.35 -11.97 -5.51
C ILE A 79 7.76 -12.27 -6.01
N GLU A 80 8.35 -11.36 -6.78
CA GLU A 80 9.71 -11.48 -7.32
C GLU A 80 10.76 -11.60 -6.20
N ASP A 81 10.63 -10.79 -5.15
CA ASP A 81 11.60 -10.74 -4.05
C ASP A 81 11.46 -11.92 -3.07
N TYR A 82 10.25 -12.41 -2.84
CA TYR A 82 9.96 -13.29 -1.69
C TYR A 82 9.19 -14.57 -1.99
N ALA A 83 8.44 -14.65 -3.09
CA ALA A 83 7.54 -15.77 -3.34
C ALA A 83 8.02 -16.75 -4.42
N ASP A 84 8.96 -16.33 -5.27
CA ASP A 84 9.53 -17.15 -6.35
C ASP A 84 10.90 -17.78 -5.95
N VAL A 85 11.19 -17.86 -4.65
CA VAL A 85 12.40 -18.50 -4.06
C VAL A 85 12.20 -19.99 -3.80
#